data_AF-I1BN47-F1
#
_entry.id   AF-I1BN47-F1
#
_cell.length_a   1.000
_cell.length_b   1.000
_cell.length_c   1.000
_cell.angle_alpha   90.00
_cell.angle_beta   90.00
_cell.angle_gamma   90.00
#
_symmetry.space_group_name_H-M   'P 1'
#
loop_
_entity.id
_entity.type
_entity.pdbx_description
1 polymer ?
#
loop_
_entity_poly.entity_id
_entity_poly.type
_entity_poly.pdbx_seq_one_letter_code
_entity_poly.pdbx_strand_id
1 'polypeptide(L)'
;MSRSLSIYRQLLREVNKQYTKGASNPLFAQELKSTYRNNQNITDPSKIALLNSKAENLLTFLTSSRKHKELREMYSAIVLEQKKKIELSANRVGLNLPKEYDPSNPQPLN
;
A
#
# COMPACT_ATOMS: atom_id res chain seq x y z
N MET A 1 7.28 -24.19 15.74
CA MET A 1 6.90 -23.81 14.35
C MET A 1 8.04 -23.03 13.72
N SER A 2 8.66 -23.51 12.63
CA SER A 2 9.78 -22.84 11.95
C SER A 2 9.40 -21.40 11.53
N ARG A 3 10.23 -20.40 11.92
CA ARG A 3 10.04 -18.96 11.63
C ARG A 3 9.82 -18.70 10.14
N SER A 4 10.61 -19.34 9.27
CA SER A 4 10.52 -19.22 7.81
C SER A 4 9.15 -19.62 7.26
N LEU A 5 8.55 -20.69 7.80
CA LEU A 5 7.22 -21.15 7.37
C LEU A 5 6.11 -20.19 7.82
N SER A 6 6.27 -19.55 8.97
CA SER A 6 5.32 -18.54 9.45
C SER A 6 5.31 -17.32 8.51
N ILE A 7 6.49 -16.76 8.21
CA ILE A 7 6.65 -15.61 7.32
C ILE A 7 6.12 -15.92 5.92
N TYR A 8 6.48 -17.09 5.38
CA TYR A 8 6.00 -17.56 4.08
C TYR A 8 4.46 -17.58 3.99
N ARG A 9 3.79 -18.15 5.00
CA ARG A 9 2.32 -18.20 5.04
C ARG A 9 1.70 -16.80 5.12
N GLN A 10 2.31 -15.89 5.86
CA GLN A 10 1.85 -14.51 5.97
C GLN A 10 2.02 -13.77 4.64
N LEU A 11 3.17 -13.91 3.99
CA LEU A 11 3.43 -13.35 2.66
C LEU A 11 2.44 -13.85 1.62
N LEU A 12 2.21 -15.16 1.54
CA LEU A 12 1.24 -15.73 0.62
C LEU A 12 -0.18 -15.19 0.87
N ARG A 13 -0.57 -14.99 2.12
CA ARG A 13 -1.88 -14.42 2.45
C ARG A 13 -1.99 -12.98 1.97
N GLU A 14 -0.98 -12.15 2.21
CA GLU A 14 -0.99 -10.74 1.80
C GLU A 14 -0.92 -10.59 0.28
N VAL A 15 -0.07 -11.36 -0.41
CA VAL A 15 -0.01 -11.37 -1.89
C VAL A 15 -1.35 -11.79 -2.48
N ASN A 16 -1.98 -12.84 -1.95
CA ASN A 16 -3.26 -13.29 -2.46
C ASN A 16 -4.39 -12.29 -2.23
N LYS A 17 -4.37 -11.57 -1.09
CA LYS A 17 -5.35 -10.52 -0.81
C LYS A 17 -5.21 -9.34 -1.77
N GLN A 18 -3.98 -8.90 -2.05
CA GLN A 18 -3.73 -7.66 -2.79
C GLN A 18 -3.72 -7.84 -4.31
N TYR A 19 -3.13 -8.94 -4.80
CA TYR A 19 -2.82 -9.10 -6.23
C TYR A 19 -3.58 -10.26 -6.88
N THR A 20 -3.83 -11.36 -6.17
CA THR A 20 -4.46 -12.54 -6.80
C THR A 20 -5.99 -12.45 -6.83
N LYS A 21 -6.64 -12.12 -5.70
CA LYS A 21 -8.11 -12.15 -5.62
C LYS A 21 -8.81 -11.08 -6.45
N GLY A 22 -8.18 -9.91 -6.62
CA GLY A 22 -8.76 -8.81 -7.39
C GLY A 22 -8.48 -8.91 -8.90
N ALA A 23 -7.31 -9.40 -9.29
CA ALA A 23 -6.87 -9.43 -10.70
C ALA A 23 -6.87 -10.83 -11.34
N SER A 24 -7.29 -11.87 -10.60
CA SER A 24 -7.25 -13.28 -11.02
C SER A 24 -5.89 -13.74 -11.58
N ASN A 25 -4.80 -13.09 -11.15
CA ASN A 25 -3.45 -13.35 -11.66
C ASN A 25 -2.62 -14.13 -10.62
N PRO A 26 -2.33 -15.43 -10.85
CA PRO A 26 -1.57 -16.26 -9.92
C PRO A 26 -0.05 -16.04 -9.99
N LEU A 27 0.46 -15.23 -10.92
CA LEU A 27 1.89 -15.09 -11.19
C LEU A 27 2.69 -14.73 -9.93
N PHE A 28 2.28 -13.70 -9.19
CA PHE A 28 2.99 -13.26 -7.98
C PHE A 28 3.04 -14.35 -6.89
N ALA A 29 1.96 -15.12 -6.74
CA ALA A 29 1.93 -16.23 -5.79
C ALA A 29 2.79 -17.40 -6.26
N GLN A 30 2.90 -17.64 -7.57
CA GLN A 30 3.76 -18.66 -8.16
C GLN A 30 5.25 -18.28 -8.05
N GLU A 31 5.61 -17.03 -8.31
CA GLU A 31 6.98 -16.53 -8.14
C GLU A 31 7.45 -16.58 -6.69
N LEU A 32 6.56 -16.25 -5.74
CA LEU A 32 6.87 -16.40 -4.32
C LEU A 32 7.13 -17.88 -3.97
N LYS A 33 6.30 -18.79 -4.49
CA LYS A 33 6.47 -20.24 -4.29
C LYS A 33 7.78 -20.74 -4.91
N SER A 34 8.11 -20.32 -6.13
CA SER A 34 9.35 -20.73 -6.80
C SER A 34 10.57 -20.23 -6.04
N THR A 35 10.55 -18.98 -5.57
CA THR A 35 11.62 -18.40 -4.75
C THR A 35 11.87 -19.21 -3.48
N TYR A 36 10.82 -19.57 -2.73
CA TYR A 36 10.97 -20.39 -1.52
C TYR A 36 11.44 -21.81 -1.82
N ARG A 37 11.01 -22.42 -2.93
CA ARG A 37 11.48 -23.75 -3.37
C ARG A 37 12.96 -23.73 -3.76
N ASN A 38 13.39 -22.71 -4.50
CA ASN A 38 14.79 -22.56 -4.94
C ASN A 38 15.75 -22.41 -3.75
N ASN A 39 15.29 -21.81 -2.65
CA ASN A 39 16.09 -21.59 -1.45
C ASN A 39 15.92 -22.70 -0.38
N GLN A 40 15.22 -23.80 -0.69
CA GLN A 40 14.91 -24.86 0.28
C GLN A 40 16.14 -25.62 0.80
N ASN A 41 17.16 -25.78 -0.05
CA ASN A 41 18.36 -26.58 0.25
C ASN A 41 19.51 -25.76 0.86
N ILE A 42 19.27 -24.50 1.22
CA ILE A 42 20.29 -23.66 1.85
C ILE A 42 20.51 -24.14 3.29
N THR A 43 21.73 -24.57 3.59
CA THR A 43 22.12 -25.07 4.93
C THR A 43 22.84 -24.01 5.77
N ASP A 44 23.34 -22.94 5.14
CA ASP A 44 24.08 -21.87 5.80
C ASP A 44 23.17 -21.00 6.70
N PRO A 45 23.37 -21.00 8.04
CA PRO A 45 22.53 -20.25 8.96
C PRO A 45 22.49 -18.74 8.71
N SER A 46 23.61 -18.16 8.27
CA SER A 46 23.73 -16.72 8.03
C SER A 46 22.88 -16.29 6.83
N LYS A 47 22.88 -17.10 5.76
CA LYS A 47 22.03 -16.87 4.58
C LYS A 47 20.56 -17.05 4.90
N ILE A 48 20.21 -18.06 5.71
CA ILE A 48 18.82 -18.27 6.16
C ILE A 48 18.33 -17.07 6.97
N ALA A 49 19.14 -16.55 7.89
CA ALA A 49 18.81 -15.37 8.68
C ALA A 49 18.58 -14.13 7.79
N LEU A 50 19.46 -13.90 6.81
CA LEU A 50 19.34 -12.81 5.86
C LEU A 50 18.07 -12.93 5.01
N LEU A 51 17.75 -14.13 4.49
CA LEU A 51 16.55 -14.37 3.70
C LEU A 51 15.27 -14.16 4.52
N ASN A 52 15.27 -14.63 5.78
CA ASN A 52 14.15 -14.41 6.68
C ASN A 52 13.94 -12.91 6.97
N SER A 53 15.01 -12.14 7.20
CA SER A 53 14.93 -10.70 7.40
C SER A 53 14.39 -9.99 6.15
N LYS A 54 14.86 -10.35 4.94
CA LYS A 54 14.33 -9.83 3.68
C LYS A 54 12.83 -10.12 3.53
N ALA A 55 12.41 -11.34 3.86
CA ALA A 55 11.01 -11.75 3.80
C ALA A 55 10.13 -10.97 4.79
N GLU A 56 10.63 -10.68 6.00
CA GLU A 56 9.94 -9.84 7.00
C GLU A 56 9.81 -8.39 6.55
N ASN A 57 10.86 -7.82 5.95
CA ASN A 57 10.82 -6.46 5.40
C ASN A 57 9.79 -6.37 4.27
N LEU A 58 9.76 -7.35 3.37
CA LEU A 58 8.79 -7.40 2.28
C LEU A 58 7.36 -7.56 2.81
N LEU A 59 7.14 -8.40 3.82
CA LEU A 59 5.84 -8.55 4.47
C LEU A 59 5.37 -7.23 5.09
N THR A 60 6.28 -6.53 5.77
CA THR A 60 6.02 -5.22 6.39
C THR A 60 5.63 -4.21 5.32
N PHE A 61 6.38 -4.12 4.23
CA PHE A 61 6.09 -3.24 3.10
C PHE A 61 4.71 -3.51 2.50
N LEU A 62 4.39 -4.76 2.17
CA LEU A 62 3.10 -5.13 1.60
C LEU A 62 1.93 -4.79 2.54
N THR A 63 2.10 -5.07 3.83
CA THR A 63 1.07 -4.78 4.83
C THR A 63 0.84 -3.28 4.97
N SER A 64 1.91 -2.49 5.03
CA SER A 64 1.84 -1.02 5.11
C SER A 64 1.23 -0.41 3.85
N SER A 65 1.58 -0.92 2.66
CA SER A 65 1.00 -0.46 1.39
C SER A 65 -0.52 -0.66 1.34
N ARG A 66 -1.01 -1.85 1.73
CA ARG A 66 -2.45 -2.11 1.82
C ARG A 66 -3.13 -1.19 2.81
N LYS A 67 -2.61 -1.08 4.03
CA LYS A 67 -3.19 -0.20 5.07
C LYS A 67 -3.21 1.26 4.62
N HIS A 68 -2.14 1.73 3.98
CA HIS A 68 -2.09 3.07 3.42
C HIS A 68 -3.18 3.30 2.37
N LYS A 69 -3.40 2.32 1.47
CA LYS A 69 -4.51 2.38 0.51
C LYS A 69 -5.87 2.43 1.20
N GLU A 70 -6.12 1.55 2.17
CA GLU A 70 -7.37 1.51 2.95
C GLU A 70 -7.63 2.84 3.69
N LEU A 71 -6.61 3.40 4.34
CA LEU A 71 -6.69 4.71 5.00
C LEU A 71 -6.99 5.81 3.99
N ARG A 72 -6.27 5.84 2.87
CA ARG A 72 -6.51 6.85 1.83
C ARG A 72 -7.94 6.79 1.31
N GLU A 73 -8.48 5.61 1.07
CA GLU A 73 -9.87 5.42 0.64
C GLU A 73 -10.84 5.95 1.70
N MET A 74 -10.69 5.56 2.97
CA MET A 74 -11.56 6.02 4.06
C MET A 74 -11.53 7.53 4.27
N TYR A 75 -10.35 8.14 4.28
CA TYR A 75 -10.21 9.57 4.56
C TYR A 75 -10.45 10.46 3.33
N SER A 76 -10.38 9.92 2.11
CA SER A 76 -10.65 10.71 0.90
C SER A 76 -12.07 11.28 0.87
N ALA A 77 -13.08 10.49 1.25
CA ALA A 77 -14.47 10.93 1.30
C ALA A 77 -14.70 12.00 2.37
N ILE A 78 -14.11 11.83 3.55
CA ILE A 78 -14.20 12.79 4.66
C ILE A 78 -13.59 14.13 4.27
N VAL A 79 -12.42 14.12 3.62
CA VAL A 79 -11.75 15.35 3.16
C VAL A 79 -12.58 16.05 2.08
N LEU A 80 -13.17 15.30 1.14
CA LEU A 80 -14.05 15.85 0.11
C LEU A 80 -15.31 16.48 0.71
N GLU A 81 -15.95 15.82 1.66
CA GLU A 81 -17.13 16.36 2.36
C GLU A 81 -16.78 17.63 3.16
N GLN A 82 -15.64 17.66 3.84
CA GLN A 82 -15.17 18.84 4.55
C GLN A 82 -14.90 20.00 3.60
N LYS A 83 -14.20 19.77 2.48
CA LYS A 83 -13.99 20.80 1.43
C LYS A 83 -15.32 21.36 0.94
N LYS A 84 -16.31 20.50 0.65
CA LYS A 84 -17.65 20.91 0.21
C LYS A 84 -18.39 21.73 1.27
N LYS A 85 -18.28 21.37 2.54
CA LYS A 85 -18.90 22.13 3.65
C LYS A 85 -18.30 23.54 3.76
N ILE A 86 -16.98 23.67 3.63
CA ILE A 86 -16.30 24.97 3.67
C ILE A 86 -16.75 25.82 2.48
N GLU A 87 -16.81 25.25 1.27
CA GLU A 87 -17.28 25.93 0.06
C GLU A 87 -18.72 26.46 0.21
N LEU A 88 -19.65 25.62 0.69
CA LEU A 88 -21.03 26.02 0.95
C LEU A 88 -21.14 27.14 2.00
N SER A 89 -20.26 27.12 3.00
CA SER A 89 -20.23 28.12 4.07
C SER A 89 -19.69 29.46 3.57
N ALA A 90 -18.66 29.44 2.73
CA ALA A 90 -18.12 30.63 2.06
C ALA A 90 -19.16 31.25 1.10
N ASN A 91 -19.81 30.43 0.27
CA ASN A 91 -20.85 30.89 -0.66
C ASN A 91 -22.04 31.53 0.06
N ARG A 92 -22.39 31.04 1.26
CA ARG A 92 -23.48 31.59 2.08
C ARG A 92 -23.23 33.05 2.50
N VAL A 93 -21.97 33.46 2.61
CA VAL A 93 -21.57 34.85 2.93
C VAL A 93 -21.09 35.62 1.70
N GLY A 94 -21.31 35.09 0.49
CA GLY A 94 -20.86 35.72 -0.76
C GLY A 94 -19.35 35.71 -0.99
N LEU A 95 -18.61 34.87 -0.25
CA LEU A 95 -17.17 34.70 -0.40
C LEU A 95 -16.85 33.43 -1.21
N ASN A 96 -15.77 33.48 -1.99
CA ASN A 96 -15.23 32.32 -2.69
C ASN A 96 -14.01 31.77 -1.96
N LEU A 97 -13.76 30.47 -2.09
CA LEU A 97 -12.52 29.86 -1.62
C LEU A 97 -11.31 30.41 -2.41
N PRO A 98 -10.13 30.56 -1.76
CA PRO A 98 -8.90 30.89 -2.46
C PRO A 98 -8.61 29.89 -3.57
N LYS A 99 -8.22 30.38 -4.75
CA LYS A 99 -7.80 29.50 -5.86
C LYS A 99 -6.49 28.81 -5.48
N GLU A 100 -6.47 27.49 -5.52
CA GLU A 100 -5.23 26.73 -5.35
C GLU A 100 -4.27 27.07 -6.51
N TYR A 101 -2.99 27.29 -6.21
CA TYR A 101 -1.98 27.60 -7.22
C TYR A 101 -1.78 26.41 -8.16
N ASP A 102 -1.97 26.63 -9.46
CA ASP A 102 -1.72 25.63 -10.49
C ASP A 102 -0.34 25.85 -11.13
N PRO A 103 0.65 24.96 -10.90
CA PRO A 103 1.98 25.10 -11.48
C PRO A 103 1.99 24.94 -13.01
N SER A 104 0.96 24.35 -13.61
CA SER A 104 0.82 24.21 -15.06
C SER A 104 0.18 25.43 -15.73
N ASN A 105 -0.45 26.31 -14.95
CA ASN A 105 -1.03 27.56 -15.40
C ASN A 105 -0.89 28.64 -14.31
N PRO A 106 0.33 29.19 -14.11
CA PRO A 106 0.59 30.19 -13.08
C PRO A 106 -0.17 31.48 -13.42
N GLN A 107 -1.24 31.74 -12.67
CA GLN A 107 -1.97 33.01 -12.75
C GLN A 107 -1.32 34.04 -11.81
N PRO A 108 -1.16 35.30 -12.22
CA PRO A 108 -0.64 36.35 -11.35
C PRO A 108 -1.59 36.57 -10.17
N LEU A 109 -1.02 36.69 -8.97
CA LEU A 109 -1.74 37.10 -7.77
C LEU A 109 -2.02 38.60 -7.90
N ASN A 110 -3.26 38.94 -8.27
CA ASN A 110 -3.75 40.33 -8.28
C ASN A 110 -4.07 40.81 -6.87
#